data_AF-A0A2M8P6E0-F1
#
_entry.id   AF-A0A2M8P6E0-F1
#
_cell.length_a   1.000
_cell.length_b   1.000
_cell.length_c   1.000
_cell.angle_alpha   90.00
_cell.angle_beta   90.00
_cell.angle_gamma   90.00
#
_symmetry.space_group_name_H-M   'P 1'
#
loop_
_entity.id
_entity.type
_entity.pdbx_description
1 polymer ?
#
loop_
_entity_poly.entity_id
_entity_poly.type
_entity_poly.pdbx_seq_one_letter_code
_entity_poly.pdbx_strand_id
1 'polypeptide(L)'
;YDADKKVYRFDSTGENKTAAQMVEYWKTWVDKYPILSIDDGMYEDDWEGWKLLTDTIGDRVQLVGDDLFVTNTKRLSRGIEEGIANALLVKVNQIGTLTETIQAVTMAHRNGYKSVMSHRSGET
;
A
#
# COMPACT_ATOMS: atom_id res chain seq x y z
N TYR A 1 -9.21 -4.55 -9.57
CA TYR A 1 -9.56 -5.81 -8.88
C TYR A 1 -11.00 -6.15 -9.21
N ASP A 2 -11.31 -7.40 -9.55
CA ASP A 2 -12.66 -7.91 -9.76
C ASP A 2 -13.12 -8.54 -8.44
N ALA A 3 -14.03 -7.87 -7.74
CA ALA A 3 -14.46 -8.27 -6.40
C ALA A 3 -15.29 -9.58 -6.40
N ASP A 4 -16.06 -9.82 -7.46
CA ASP A 4 -16.91 -11.01 -7.59
C ASP A 4 -16.06 -12.26 -7.79
N LYS A 5 -15.01 -12.15 -8.60
CA LYS A 5 -14.09 -13.26 -8.91
C LYS A 5 -12.87 -13.31 -7.99
N LYS A 6 -12.65 -12.27 -7.20
CA LYS A 6 -11.47 -12.09 -6.32
C LYS A 6 -10.14 -12.21 -7.07
N VAL A 7 -10.03 -11.51 -8.20
CA VAL A 7 -8.82 -11.52 -9.04
C VAL A 7 -8.38 -10.12 -9.47
N TYR A 8 -7.08 -9.96 -9.68
CA TYR A 8 -6.46 -8.82 -10.32
C TYR A 8 -6.51 -9.01 -11.83
N ARG A 9 -7.29 -8.18 -12.53
CA ARG A 9 -7.48 -8.24 -13.98
C ARG A 9 -6.51 -7.30 -14.68
N PHE A 10 -5.74 -7.83 -15.62
CA PHE A 10 -4.80 -7.08 -16.44
C PHE A 10 -5.40 -6.94 -17.85
N ASP A 11 -6.13 -5.85 -18.09
CA ASP A 11 -6.87 -5.65 -19.34
C ASP A 11 -5.96 -5.61 -20.58
N SER A 12 -4.70 -5.16 -20.42
CA SER A 12 -3.72 -5.09 -21.51
C SER A 12 -3.23 -6.45 -22.00
N THR A 13 -3.22 -7.46 -21.14
CA THR A 13 -2.75 -8.82 -21.47
C THR A 13 -3.88 -9.86 -21.46
N GLY A 14 -5.04 -9.52 -20.91
CA GLY A 14 -6.16 -10.43 -20.67
C GLY A 14 -5.92 -11.40 -19.51
N GLU A 15 -4.85 -11.22 -18.73
CA GLU A 15 -4.51 -12.11 -17.62
C GLU A 15 -5.32 -11.78 -16.36
N ASN A 16 -5.68 -12.82 -15.61
CA ASN A 16 -6.21 -12.70 -14.26
C ASN A 16 -5.22 -13.32 -13.28
N LYS A 17 -4.97 -12.62 -12.18
CA LYS A 17 -4.09 -13.09 -11.11
C LYS A 17 -4.87 -13.19 -9.81
N THR A 18 -4.73 -14.31 -9.10
CA THR A 18 -5.11 -14.37 -7.68
C THR A 18 -4.19 -13.47 -6.84
N ALA A 19 -4.52 -13.23 -5.57
CA ALA A 19 -3.64 -12.48 -4.67
C ALA A 19 -2.21 -13.05 -4.63
N ALA A 20 -2.07 -14.37 -4.48
CA ALA A 20 -0.76 -15.02 -4.48
C ALA A 20 0.00 -14.85 -5.81
N GLN A 21 -0.70 -14.92 -6.94
CA GLN A 21 -0.08 -14.67 -8.26
C GLN A 21 0.31 -13.19 -8.46
N MET A 22 -0.42 -12.26 -7.85
CA MET A 22 -0.08 -10.84 -7.85
C MET A 22 1.18 -10.58 -7.01
N VAL A 23 1.30 -11.23 -5.85
CA VAL A 23 2.53 -11.17 -5.03
C VAL A 23 3.73 -11.72 -5.78
N GLU A 24 3.61 -12.89 -6.41
CA GLU A 24 4.70 -13.47 -7.19
C GLU A 24 5.09 -12.58 -8.39
N TYR A 25 4.10 -11.93 -9.01
CA TYR A 25 4.35 -10.95 -10.06
C TYR A 25 5.22 -9.80 -9.55
N TRP A 26 4.88 -9.18 -8.40
CA TRP A 26 5.70 -8.12 -7.83
C TRP A 26 7.07 -8.59 -7.40
N LYS A 27 7.17 -9.76 -6.76
CA LYS A 27 8.44 -10.38 -6.39
C LYS A 27 9.34 -10.58 -7.61
N THR A 28 8.81 -11.11 -8.70
CA THR A 28 9.56 -11.30 -9.96
C THR A 28 10.12 -9.97 -10.49
N TRP A 29 9.35 -8.89 -10.39
CA TRP A 29 9.79 -7.57 -10.83
C TRP A 29 10.90 -7.00 -9.94
N VAL A 30 10.77 -7.16 -8.62
CA VAL A 30 11.78 -6.75 -7.64
C VAL A 30 13.07 -7.56 -7.76
N ASP A 31 12.99 -8.83 -8.14
CA ASP A 31 14.15 -9.67 -8.41
C ASP A 31 14.87 -9.28 -9.72
N LYS A 32 14.11 -8.78 -10.70
CA LYS A 32 14.63 -8.46 -12.04
C LYS A 32 15.11 -7.02 -12.18
N TYR A 33 14.51 -6.09 -11.46
CA TYR A 33 14.74 -4.66 -11.60
C TYR A 33 14.98 -4.02 -10.23
N PRO A 34 15.76 -2.92 -10.15
CA PRO A 34 16.05 -2.23 -8.90
C PRO A 34 14.86 -1.37 -8.43
N ILE A 35 13.70 -2.01 -8.22
CA ILE A 35 12.49 -1.37 -7.71
C ILE A 35 12.66 -1.17 -6.21
N LEU A 36 12.63 0.08 -5.78
CA LEU A 36 12.82 0.45 -4.37
C LEU A 36 11.51 0.70 -3.63
N SER A 37 10.43 1.01 -4.35
CA SER A 37 9.14 1.33 -3.78
C SER A 37 8.00 0.88 -4.70
N ILE A 38 6.94 0.33 -4.10
CA ILE A 38 5.69 -0.05 -4.76
C ILE A 38 4.56 0.60 -3.96
N ASP A 39 3.74 1.39 -4.64
CA ASP A 39 2.53 2.01 -4.10
C ASP A 39 1.31 1.20 -4.55
N ASP A 40 0.38 0.94 -3.62
CA ASP A 40 -0.84 0.15 -3.80
C ASP A 40 -0.65 -1.15 -4.61
N GLY A 41 0.31 -1.97 -4.17
CA GLY A 41 0.63 -3.25 -4.82
C GLY A 41 -0.53 -4.26 -4.81
N MET A 42 -1.46 -4.14 -3.86
CA MET A 42 -2.63 -5.00 -3.70
C MET A 42 -3.89 -4.14 -3.58
N TYR A 43 -5.06 -4.75 -3.78
CA TYR A 43 -6.36 -4.09 -3.61
C TYR A 43 -6.51 -3.57 -2.17
N GLU A 44 -7.14 -2.41 -2.00
CA GLU A 44 -7.22 -1.67 -0.73
C GLU A 44 -7.78 -2.49 0.45
N ASP A 45 -8.69 -3.43 0.17
CA ASP A 45 -9.31 -4.31 1.17
C ASP A 45 -8.83 -5.77 1.10
N ASP A 46 -7.81 -6.08 0.27
CA ASP A 46 -7.13 -7.39 0.25
C ASP A 46 -6.03 -7.46 1.32
N TRP A 47 -6.43 -7.39 2.60
CA TRP A 47 -5.52 -7.38 3.74
C TRP A 47 -4.63 -8.64 3.83
N GLU A 48 -5.17 -9.80 3.45
CA GLU A 48 -4.41 -11.05 3.38
C GLU A 48 -3.34 -11.00 2.28
N GLY A 49 -3.71 -10.50 1.09
CA GLY A 49 -2.76 -10.29 0.00
C GLY A 49 -1.67 -9.28 0.36
N TRP A 50 -2.02 -8.20 1.04
CA TRP A 50 -1.07 -7.21 1.55
C TRP A 50 -0.10 -7.78 2.59
N LYS A 51 -0.59 -8.61 3.51
CA LYS A 51 0.27 -9.31 4.48
C LYS A 51 1.24 -10.24 3.77
N LEU A 52 0.74 -11.03 2.82
CA LEU A 52 1.57 -11.93 2.02
C LEU A 52 2.63 -11.14 1.23
N LEU A 53 2.27 -10.02 0.61
CA LEU A 53 3.21 -9.16 -0.10
C LEU A 53 4.31 -8.63 0.84
N THR A 54 3.91 -8.17 2.03
CA THR A 54 4.82 -7.61 3.04
C THR A 54 5.80 -8.67 3.54
N ASP A 55 5.32 -9.87 3.84
CA ASP A 55 6.18 -10.99 4.25
C ASP A 55 7.14 -11.45 3.14
N THR A 56 6.74 -11.29 1.88
CA THR A 56 7.50 -11.79 0.74
C THR A 56 8.63 -10.84 0.31
N ILE A 57 8.37 -9.52 0.31
CA ILE A 57 9.33 -8.53 -0.23
C ILE A 57 9.49 -7.26 0.62
N GLY A 58 8.78 -7.13 1.74
CA GLY A 58 8.75 -5.89 2.54
C GLY A 58 10.05 -5.56 3.27
N ASP A 59 11.00 -6.50 3.34
CA ASP A 59 12.36 -6.29 3.85
C ASP A 59 13.31 -5.68 2.81
N ARG A 60 12.95 -5.78 1.52
CA ARG A 60 13.76 -5.32 0.39
C ARG A 60 13.21 -4.06 -0.28
N VAL A 61 11.90 -3.82 -0.16
CA VAL A 61 11.17 -2.80 -0.92
C VAL A 61 10.25 -2.02 0.00
N GLN A 62 10.15 -0.72 -0.26
CA GLN A 62 9.13 0.11 0.38
C GLN A 62 7.75 -0.24 -0.19
N LEU A 63 6.81 -0.62 0.67
CA LEU A 63 5.42 -0.90 0.33
C LEU A 63 4.58 0.23 0.91
N VAL A 64 4.12 1.10 0.02
CA VAL A 64 3.34 2.29 0.35
C VAL A 64 1.86 1.96 0.27
N GLY A 65 1.12 2.20 1.36
CA GLY A 65 -0.33 2.15 1.35
C GLY A 65 -0.91 3.54 1.13
N ASP A 66 -1.56 3.75 -0.02
CA ASP A 66 -2.35 4.94 -0.33
C ASP A 66 -3.83 4.64 -0.11
N ASP A 67 -4.48 3.89 -1.01
CA ASP A 67 -5.87 3.45 -0.83
C ASP A 67 -6.00 2.45 0.34
N LEU A 68 -4.95 1.69 0.64
CA LEU A 68 -4.91 0.81 1.81
C LEU A 68 -5.16 1.58 3.12
N PHE A 69 -4.57 2.78 3.27
CA PHE A 69 -4.64 3.54 4.52
C PHE A 69 -5.51 4.78 4.44
N VAL A 70 -5.68 5.40 3.27
CA VAL A 70 -6.41 6.65 2.99
C VAL A 70 -6.10 7.77 3.98
N THR A 71 -4.82 7.88 4.39
CA THR A 71 -4.37 8.77 5.47
C THR A 71 -5.15 8.59 6.80
N ASN A 72 -5.85 7.47 7.02
CA ASN A 72 -6.73 7.21 8.16
C ASN A 72 -6.01 6.45 9.29
N THR A 73 -6.01 7.03 10.49
CA THR A 73 -5.31 6.48 11.66
C THR A 73 -5.80 5.10 12.10
N LYS A 74 -7.08 4.75 11.89
CA LYS A 74 -7.61 3.42 12.27
C LYS A 74 -7.09 2.33 11.33
N ARG A 75 -7.10 2.58 10.02
CA ARG A 75 -6.57 1.64 9.02
C ARG A 75 -5.05 1.51 9.18
N LEU A 76 -4.36 2.62 9.43
CA LEU A 76 -2.92 2.60 9.73
C LEU A 76 -2.60 1.79 11.00
N SER A 77 -3.34 1.98 12.09
CA SER A 77 -3.15 1.21 13.33
C SER A 77 -3.27 -0.29 13.07
N ARG A 78 -4.31 -0.71 12.33
CA ARG A 78 -4.48 -2.10 11.91
C ARG A 78 -3.28 -2.60 11.09
N GLY A 79 -2.84 -1.83 10.11
CA GLY A 79 -1.67 -2.19 9.30
C GLY A 79 -0.42 -2.39 10.13
N ILE A 80 -0.16 -1.51 11.10
CA ILE A 80 0.96 -1.61 12.03
C ILE A 80 0.84 -2.87 12.91
N GLU A 81 -0.33 -3.11 13.50
CA GLU A 81 -0.59 -4.26 14.38
C GLU A 81 -0.43 -5.60 13.64
N GLU A 82 -0.87 -5.66 12.39
CA GLU A 82 -0.80 -6.85 11.54
C GLU A 82 0.53 -6.98 10.79
N GLY A 83 1.43 -5.98 10.85
CA GLY A 83 2.71 -5.98 10.12
C GLY A 83 2.51 -5.92 8.60
N ILE A 84 1.63 -5.04 8.14
CA ILE A 84 1.21 -4.89 6.76
C ILE A 84 1.71 -3.56 6.18
N ALA A 85 2.35 -3.63 5.01
CA ALA A 85 3.06 -2.53 4.38
C ALA A 85 4.20 -1.99 5.28
N ASN A 86 4.91 -0.96 4.83
CA ASN A 86 5.97 -0.33 5.64
C ASN A 86 6.09 1.19 5.39
N ALA A 87 5.15 1.76 4.65
CA ALA A 87 5.06 3.19 4.39
C ALA A 87 3.61 3.66 4.22
N LEU A 88 3.37 4.92 4.57
CA LEU A 88 2.09 5.62 4.42
C LEU A 88 2.24 6.71 3.34
N LEU A 89 1.33 6.74 2.36
CA LEU A 89 1.16 7.92 1.51
C LEU A 89 0.28 8.94 2.24
N VAL A 90 0.75 10.18 2.32
CA VAL A 90 0.11 11.25 3.08
C VAL A 90 -0.47 12.26 2.12
N LYS A 91 -1.81 12.34 2.07
CA LYS A 91 -2.55 13.38 1.34
C LYS A 91 -3.33 14.20 2.35
N VAL A 92 -2.88 15.43 2.60
CA VAL A 92 -3.40 16.32 3.66
C VAL A 92 -4.92 16.54 3.61
N ASN A 93 -5.51 16.53 2.42
CA ASN A 93 -6.94 16.73 2.22
C ASN A 93 -7.78 15.43 2.27
N GLN A 94 -7.17 14.25 2.46
CA GLN A 94 -7.92 13.00 2.69
C GLN A 94 -8.45 12.91 4.13
N ILE A 95 -7.69 13.43 5.11
CA ILE A 95 -8.07 13.35 6.53
C ILE A 95 -8.67 14.67 7.07
N GLY A 96 -8.83 15.69 6.23
CA GLY A 96 -9.60 16.89 6.53
C GLY A 96 -8.82 17.99 7.25
N THR A 97 -8.07 17.68 8.32
CA THR A 97 -7.29 18.69 9.07
C THR A 97 -5.78 18.43 9.11
N LEU A 98 -5.02 19.52 9.30
CA LEU A 98 -3.57 19.45 9.50
C LEU A 98 -3.21 18.68 10.77
N THR A 99 -4.00 18.84 11.85
CA THR A 99 -3.78 18.13 13.11
C THR A 99 -3.88 16.62 12.92
N GLU A 100 -4.93 16.15 12.24
CA GLU A 100 -5.12 14.73 11.98
C GLU A 100 -4.05 14.18 11.02
N THR A 101 -3.62 14.98 10.04
CA THR A 101 -2.48 14.63 9.18
C THR A 101 -1.22 14.42 10.01
N ILE A 102 -0.89 15.37 10.89
CA ILE A 102 0.28 15.29 11.78
C ILE A 102 0.18 14.05 12.68
N GLN A 103 -1.00 13.72 13.18
CA GLN A 103 -1.22 12.52 13.98
C GLN A 103 -0.96 11.24 13.19
N ALA A 104 -1.45 11.12 11.96
CA ALA A 104 -1.20 9.97 11.09
C ALA A 104 0.29 9.81 10.77
N VAL A 105 0.97 10.89 10.39
CA VAL A 105 2.42 10.91 10.13
C VAL A 105 3.20 10.52 11.39
N THR A 106 2.83 11.09 12.55
CA THR A 106 3.49 10.78 13.83
C THR A 106 3.30 9.31 14.21
N MET A 107 2.11 8.75 14.00
CA MET A 107 1.83 7.33 14.24
C MET A 107 2.67 6.42 13.35
N ALA A 108 2.76 6.71 12.06
CA ALA A 108 3.61 5.96 11.12
C ALA A 108 5.08 5.99 11.58
N HIS A 109 5.64 7.18 11.80
CA HIS A 109 7.04 7.35 12.20
C HIS A 109 7.39 6.63 13.51
N ARG A 110 6.51 6.69 14.52
CA ARG A 110 6.74 6.02 15.81
C ARG A 110 6.78 4.50 15.72
N ASN A 111 6.14 3.92 14.71
CA ASN A 111 6.09 2.47 14.49
C ASN A 111 7.02 2.00 13.37
N GLY A 112 7.98 2.83 12.97
CA GLY A 112 9.00 2.46 11.97
C GLY A 112 8.54 2.55 10.51
N TYR A 113 7.31 2.99 10.25
CA TYR A 113 6.81 3.22 8.90
C TYR A 113 7.42 4.50 8.33
N LYS A 114 7.66 4.51 7.02
CA LYS A 114 8.00 5.74 6.29
C LYS A 114 6.74 6.55 6.00
N SER A 115 6.89 7.85 5.80
CA SER A 115 5.81 8.73 5.35
C SER A 115 6.22 9.41 4.06
N VAL A 116 5.37 9.34 3.03
CA VAL A 116 5.60 9.93 1.72
C VAL A 116 4.53 10.99 1.49
N MET A 117 4.94 12.26 1.38
CA MET A 117 4.01 13.35 1.10
C MET A 117 3.62 13.31 -0.38
N SER A 118 2.32 13.36 -0.67
CA SER A 118 1.81 13.34 -2.05
C SER A 118 0.98 14.56 -2.37
N HIS A 119 1.10 15.01 -3.63
CA HIS A 119 0.17 15.92 -4.27
C HIS A 119 -1.10 15.15 -4.71
N ARG A 120 -2.11 15.88 -5.17
CA ARG A 120 -3.35 15.38 -5.75
C ARG A 120 -3.32 15.62 -7.26
N SER A 121 -4.09 14.83 -8.01
CA SER A 121 -4.19 15.00 -9.47
C SER A 121 -4.77 16.35 -9.89
N GLY A 122 -5.60 16.99 -9.05
CA GLY A 122 -6.09 18.35 -9.23
C GLY A 122 -5.47 19.29 -8.19
N GLU A 123 -4.38 19.96 -8.55
CA GLU A 123 -3.72 21.00 -7.74
C GLU A 123 -4.25 22.40 -8.09
N THR A 124 -3.97 23.38 -7.21
CA THR A 124 -4.42 24.79 -7.32
C THR A 124 -3.29 25.79 -7.10
#